data_AF-A0A7C9R9W6-F1
#
_entry.id   AF-A0A7C9R9W6-F1
#
_cell.length_a   1.000
_cell.length_b   1.000
_cell.length_c   1.000
_cell.angle_alpha   90.00
_cell.angle_beta   90.00
_cell.angle_gamma   90.00
#
_symmetry.space_group_name_H-M   'P 1'
#
loop_
_entity.id
_entity.type
_entity.pdbx_description
1 polymer ?
#
loop_
_entity_poly.entity_id
_entity_poly.type
_entity_poly.pdbx_seq_one_letter_code
_entity_poly.pdbx_strand_id
1 'polypeptide(L)' 'MPQLHARGVELVVELLDAAEHLEKIPAAEVKKLLRETSLVLGDLLARDIPRPVGDAAAG' A
#
# COMPACT_ATOMS: atom_id res chain seq x y z
N MET A 1 -1.54 -3.20 -12.68
CA MET A 1 -0.20 -3.83 -12.63
C MET A 1 -0.25 -4.97 -11.61
N PRO A 2 -0.09 -6.24 -12.03
CA PRO A 2 -0.16 -7.41 -11.14
C PRO A 2 0.82 -7.32 -9.95
N GLN A 3 1.95 -6.67 -10.20
CA GLN A 3 3.06 -6.48 -9.28
C GLN A 3 2.67 -5.67 -8.02
N LEU A 4 1.83 -4.64 -8.19
CA LEU A 4 1.38 -3.79 -7.08
C LEU A 4 0.41 -4.52 -6.15
N HIS A 5 -0.47 -5.36 -6.71
CA HIS A 5 -1.38 -6.17 -5.92
C HIS A 5 -0.63 -7.25 -5.13
N ALA A 6 0.32 -7.95 -5.78
CA ALA A 6 1.17 -8.93 -5.11
C ALA A 6 1.97 -8.30 -3.95
N ARG A 7 2.57 -7.12 -4.16
CA ARG A 7 3.28 -6.40 -3.09
C ARG A 7 2.35 -6.00 -1.94
N GLY A 8 1.11 -5.60 -2.24
CA GLY A 8 0.10 -5.31 -1.23
C GLY A 8 -0.23 -6.53 -0.35
N VAL A 9 -0.35 -7.71 -0.95
CA VAL A 9 -0.58 -8.97 -0.20
C VAL A 9 0.63 -9.32 0.67
N GLU A 10 1.85 -9.20 0.15
CA GLU A 10 3.08 -9.44 0.92
C GLU A 10 3.17 -8.52 2.15
N LEU A 11 2.92 -7.22 1.97
CA LEU A 11 2.95 -6.25 3.07
C LEU A 11 1.90 -6.54 4.14
N VAL A 12 0.73 -7.07 3.77
CA VAL A 12 -0.28 -7.49 4.75
C VAL A 12 0.24 -8.64 5.61
N VAL A 13 0.92 -9.62 5.01
CA VAL A 13 1.52 -10.74 5.76
C VAL A 13 2.64 -10.23 6.68
N GLU A 14 3.52 -9.37 6.17
CA GLU A 14 4.60 -8.73 6.96
C GLU A 14 4.03 -7.94 8.15
N LEU A 15 2.91 -7.23 7.98
CA LEU A 15 2.23 -6.49 9.06
C LEU A 15 1.60 -7.40 10.11
N LEU A 16 0.99 -8.51 9.70
CA LEU A 16 0.37 -9.45 10.64
C LEU A 16 1.45 -10.14 11.49
N ASP A 17 2.56 -10.54 10.89
CA ASP A 17 3.73 -11.06 11.60
C ASP A 17 4.32 -10.01 12.55
N ALA A 18 4.48 -8.77 12.06
CA ALA A 18 4.96 -7.67 12.89
C ALA A 18 4.03 -7.33 14.06
N ALA A 19 2.73 -7.51 13.91
CA ALA A 19 1.75 -7.30 14.98
C ALA A 19 1.84 -8.37 16.07
N GLU A 20 2.16 -9.62 15.72
CA GLU A 20 2.36 -10.70 16.70
C GLU A 20 3.69 -10.62 17.45
N HIS A 21 4.70 -9.96 16.88
CA HIS A 21 6.06 -9.93 17.42
C HIS A 21 6.62 -8.52 17.62
N LEU A 22 5.75 -7.52 17.79
CA LEU A 22 6.09 -6.11 17.81
C LEU A 22 7.19 -5.76 18.83
N GLU A 23 7.19 -6.42 19.99
CA GLU A 23 8.16 -6.21 21.07
C GLU A 23 9.59 -6.64 20.71
N LYS A 24 9.75 -7.47 19.68
CA LYS A 24 11.04 -7.97 19.19
C LYS A 24 11.57 -7.19 17.99
N ILE A 25 10.78 -6.25 17.44
CA ILE A 25 11.10 -5.54 16.22
C ILE A 25 11.72 -4.18 16.55
N PRO A 26 12.87 -3.82 15.95
CA PRO A 26 13.44 -2.50 16.12
C PRO A 26 12.46 -1.41 15.68
N ALA A 27 12.36 -0.32 16.44
CA ALA A 27 11.46 0.78 16.11
C ALA A 27 11.70 1.40 14.72
N ALA A 28 12.94 1.32 14.20
CA ALA A 28 13.27 1.76 12.85
C ALA A 28 12.61 0.90 11.77
N GLU A 29 12.49 -0.41 12.02
CA GLU A 29 11.91 -1.38 11.11
C GLU A 29 10.39 -1.30 11.09
N VAL A 30 9.76 -1.09 12.25
CA VAL A 30 8.33 -0.75 12.34
C VAL A 30 8.03 0.53 11.54
N LYS A 31 8.85 1.58 11.68
CA LYS A 31 8.68 2.83 10.91
C LYS A 31 8.83 2.62 9.40
N LYS A 32 9.74 1.73 8.98
CA LYS A 32 9.92 1.38 7.56
C LYS A 32 8.67 0.67 7.04
N LEU A 33 8.18 -0.34 7.75
CA LEU A 33 7.02 -1.14 7.38
C LEU A 33 5.75 -0.28 7.25
N LEU A 34 5.52 0.64 8.20
CA LEU A 34 4.39 1.58 8.15
C LEU A 34 4.46 2.51 6.94
N ARG A 35 5.64 3.05 6.62
CA ARG A 35 5.83 3.92 5.45
C ARG A 35 5.58 3.17 4.15
N GLU A 36 6.15 1.99 4.01
CA GLU A 36 6.01 1.18 2.80
C GLU A 36 4.56 0.76 2.58
N THR A 37 3.88 0.33 3.64
CA THR A 37 2.44 0.05 3.64
C THR A 37 1.63 1.26 3.18
N SER A 38 1.90 2.44 3.74
CA SER A 38 1.14 3.65 3.40
C SER A 38 1.27 4.04 1.92
N LEU A 39 2.45 3.86 1.33
CA LEU A 39 2.68 4.13 -0.10
C LEU A 39 1.92 3.14 -0.97
N VAL A 40 2.05 1.84 -0.71
CA VAL A 40 1.40 0.80 -1.51
C VAL A 40 -0.12 0.88 -1.40
N LEU A 41 -0.67 1.17 -0.21
CA LEU A 41 -2.10 1.41 -0.04
C LEU A 41 -2.56 2.66 -0.79
N GLY A 42 -1.78 3.75 -0.76
CA GLY A 42 -2.07 4.95 -1.54
C GLY A 42 -2.17 4.66 -3.04
N ASP A 43 -1.20 3.92 -3.58
CA ASP A 43 -1.17 3.54 -5.00
C ASP A 43 -2.31 2.58 -5.37
N LEU A 44 -2.71 1.69 -4.46
CA LEU A 44 -3.86 0.82 -4.66
C LEU A 44 -5.17 1.62 -4.68
N LEU A 45 -5.38 2.51 -3.72
CA LEU A 45 -6.58 3.35 -3.62
C LEU A 45 -6.70 4.33 -4.80
N ALA A 46 -5.58 4.88 -5.29
CA ALA A 46 -5.57 5.76 -6.44
C ALA A 46 -6.11 5.10 -7.73
N ARG A 47 -6.11 3.76 -7.80
CA ARG A 47 -6.71 3.01 -8.93
C ARG A 47 -8.23 3.02 -8.91
N ASP A 48 -8.83 3.12 -7.72
CA ASP A 48 -10.28 3.05 -7.53
C ASP A 48 -10.95 4.43 -7.54
N ILE A 49 -10.17 5.51 -7.66
CA ILE A 49 -10.71 6.85 -7.89
C ILE A 49 -11.26 6.91 -9.33
N PRO A 50 -12.57 7.15 -9.53
CA PRO A 50 -13.11 7.38 -10.87
C PRO A 50 -12.38 8.55 -11.50
N ARG A 51 -11.73 8.35 -12.66
CA ARG A 51 -11.22 9.48 -13.43
C ARG A 51 -12.41 10.39 -13.75
N PRO A 52 -12.31 11.71 -13.52
CA PRO A 52 -13.30 12.64 -14.02
C PRO A 52 -13.43 12.43 -15.54
N VAL A 53 -14.59 11.98 -15.99
CA VAL A 53 -14.93 11.94 -17.42
C VAL A 53 -15.16 13.39 -17.83
N GLY A 54 -14.09 14.09 -18.21
CA GLY A 54 -14.13 15.53 -18.44
C GLY A 54 -13.21 16.04 -19.54
N ASP A 55 -12.63 15.16 -20.36
CA ASP A 55 -11.73 15.57 -21.47
C ASP A 55 -11.99 14.76 -22.75
N ALA A 56 -13.24 14.34 -22.97
CA ALA A 56 -13.68 13.62 -24.17
C ALA A 56 -14.77 14.35 -24.97
N ALA A 57 -14.88 15.68 -24.82
CA ALA A 57 -15.81 16.50 -25.59
C ALA A 57 -15.21 17.87 -25.93
N ALA A 58 -14.11 17.85 -26.68
CA ALA A 58 -13.65 19.00 -27.46
C ALA A 58 -13.08 18.47 -28.78
N GLY A 59 -13.98 18.11 -29.68
CA GLY A 59 -13.72 17.67 -31.06
C GLY A 59 -14.90 18.04 -31.93
#